data_AF-W2H355-F1
#
_entry.id   AF-W2H355-F1
#
_cell.length_a   1.000
_cell.length_b   1.000
_cell.length_c   1.000
_cell.angle_alpha   90.00
_cell.angle_beta   90.00
_cell.angle_gamma   90.00
#
_symmetry.space_group_name_H-M   'P 1'
#
loop_
_entity.id
_entity.type
_entity.pdbx_description
1 polymer ?
#
loop_
_entity_poly.entity_id
_entity_poly.type
_entity_poly.pdbx_seq_one_letter_code
_entity_poly.pdbx_strand_id
1 'polypeptide(L)'
;MAQMGCYVPASEASIPIRDRICTRFGTSDDMEENASTFAVEMTETAFILEACTSKSLVLIDELGRGTANDEGAAIAWSIGEELIERGSYTCFATHYHQLNRLAQLYPRCRCYHMGTESNTNSVHFRYVLKDGPFPSSGMYGIKTAAQSGLPAELIREAERTYEKLRNDSEATENSANLDPAANSANRINRNLLHHLYVLRYADLDNAGLRRQLQYLRTRFLAPTAENE
;
A
#
# COMPACT_ATOMS: atom_id res chain seq x y z
N MET A 1 23.96 -3.31 14.22
CA MET A 1 25.00 -4.34 14.05
C MET A 1 26.05 -3.92 13.03
N ALA A 2 25.72 -3.83 11.73
CA ALA A 2 26.69 -3.46 10.69
C ALA A 2 27.44 -2.14 10.97
N GLN A 3 26.73 -1.04 11.25
CA GLN A 3 27.34 0.26 11.57
C GLN A 3 28.08 0.31 12.91
N MET A 4 27.91 -0.70 13.79
CA MET A 4 28.70 -0.86 15.02
C MET A 4 29.97 -1.70 14.81
N GLY A 5 30.20 -2.25 13.61
CA GLY A 5 31.33 -3.13 13.32
C GLY A 5 31.13 -4.60 13.77
N CYS A 6 29.90 -5.01 14.05
CA CYS A 6 29.58 -6.40 14.41
C CYS A 6 29.11 -7.21 13.18
N TYR A 7 29.35 -8.53 13.21
CA TYR A 7 28.75 -9.46 12.25
C TYR A 7 27.22 -9.31 12.23
N VAL A 8 26.61 -9.55 11.06
CA VAL A 8 25.16 -9.54 10.88
C VAL A 8 24.66 -10.96 10.62
N PRO A 9 23.45 -11.33 11.09
CA PRO A 9 22.90 -12.67 10.92
C PRO A 9 22.35 -12.86 9.49
N ALA A 10 23.26 -13.00 8.52
CA ALA A 10 22.93 -13.26 7.12
C ALA A 10 24.06 -14.07 6.46
N SER A 11 23.73 -14.85 5.43
CA SER A 11 24.75 -15.54 4.62
C SER A 11 25.66 -14.54 3.89
N GLU A 12 25.07 -13.43 3.42
CA GLU A 12 25.77 -12.29 2.81
C GLU A 12 24.94 -11.02 3.05
N ALA A 13 25.59 -9.87 3.25
CA ALA A 13 24.90 -8.59 3.44
C ALA A 13 25.70 -7.41 2.89
N SER A 14 25.07 -6.62 2.02
CA SER A 14 25.54 -5.29 1.60
C SER A 14 24.60 -4.24 2.16
N ILE A 15 25.03 -3.57 3.24
CA ILE A 15 24.21 -2.61 3.98
C ILE A 15 24.80 -1.21 3.82
N PRO A 16 24.10 -0.27 3.16
CA PRO A 16 24.57 1.11 3.06
C PRO A 16 24.51 1.80 4.42
N ILE A 17 25.40 2.77 4.65
CA ILE A 17 25.40 3.58 5.87
C ILE A 17 24.12 4.42 5.90
N ARG A 18 23.33 4.24 6.97
CA ARG A 18 22.13 5.02 7.24
C ARG A 18 22.46 6.15 8.21
N ASP A 19 21.91 7.33 7.94
CA ASP A 19 22.04 8.49 8.82
C ASP A 19 21.09 8.38 10.02
N ARG A 20 19.90 7.83 9.80
CA ARG A 20 18.84 7.66 10.80
C ARG A 20 18.05 6.37 10.57
N ILE A 21 17.51 5.83 11.65
CA ILE A 21 16.50 4.77 11.63
C ILE A 21 15.25 5.36 12.28
N CYS A 22 14.20 5.54 11.48
CA CYS A 22 12.91 6.05 11.89
C CYS A 22 11.93 4.89 11.96
N THR A 23 11.20 4.77 13.05
CA THR A 23 10.30 3.63 13.27
C THR A 23 8.95 4.11 13.76
N ARG A 24 7.89 3.66 13.11
CA ARG A 24 6.52 3.73 13.60
C ARG A 24 6.01 2.31 13.78
N PHE A 25 6.05 1.83 15.02
CA PHE A 25 5.46 0.55 15.42
C PHE A 25 4.33 0.83 16.39
N GLY A 26 3.17 0.22 16.16
CA GLY A 26 2.06 0.25 17.12
C GLY A 26 2.37 -0.65 18.32
N THR A 27 3.26 -0.24 19.22
CA THR A 27 3.43 -0.93 20.50
C THR A 27 2.41 -0.42 21.49
N SER A 28 1.47 -1.31 21.84
CA SER A 28 0.50 -1.25 22.95
C SER A 28 -0.36 0.01 23.01
N ASP A 29 -1.66 -0.16 22.84
CA ASP A 29 -2.68 0.84 23.17
C ASP A 29 -2.37 1.43 24.56
N ASP A 30 -1.78 2.62 24.59
CA ASP A 30 -1.59 3.35 25.83
C ASP A 30 -2.96 3.91 26.20
N MET A 31 -3.67 3.16 27.02
CA MET A 31 -5.01 3.50 27.48
C MET A 31 -4.99 4.69 28.46
N GLU A 32 -3.81 5.21 28.81
CA GLU A 32 -3.59 6.21 29.86
C GLU A 32 -3.24 7.62 29.36
N GLU A 33 -3.17 7.88 28.05
CA GLU A 33 -3.06 9.26 27.55
C GLU A 33 -4.43 9.84 27.15
N ASN A 34 -4.72 11.07 27.58
CA ASN A 34 -5.90 11.87 27.18
C ASN A 34 -5.88 12.28 25.69
N ALA A 35 -5.15 11.55 24.84
CA ALA A 35 -5.00 11.78 23.42
C ALA A 35 -5.50 10.55 22.64
N SER A 36 -6.12 10.78 21.49
CA SER A 36 -6.45 9.68 20.59
C SER A 36 -5.16 8.99 20.13
N THR A 37 -5.12 7.66 20.20
CA THR A 37 -4.02 6.84 19.66
C THR A 37 -3.67 7.23 18.22
N PHE A 38 -4.69 7.62 17.44
CA PHE A 38 -4.51 8.11 16.08
C PHE A 38 -3.78 9.46 16.02
N ALA A 39 -4.05 10.37 16.95
CA ALA A 39 -3.36 11.67 16.99
C ALA A 39 -1.87 11.53 17.35
N VAL A 40 -1.55 10.62 18.29
CA VAL A 40 -0.15 10.28 18.64
C VAL A 40 0.54 9.67 17.43
N GLU A 41 -0.10 8.70 16.77
CA GLU A 41 0.38 8.08 15.54
C GLU A 41 0.66 9.09 14.43
N MET A 42 -0.23 10.07 14.21
CA MET A 42 -0.03 11.13 13.22
C MET A 42 1.11 12.07 13.60
N THR A 43 1.30 12.36 14.90
CA THR A 43 2.38 13.22 15.39
C THR A 43 3.74 12.56 15.22
N GLU A 44 3.85 11.27 15.55
CA GLU A 44 5.06 10.48 15.30
C GLU A 44 5.37 10.40 13.81
N THR A 45 4.35 10.23 12.97
CA THR A 45 4.54 10.16 11.53
C THR A 45 4.98 11.49 10.95
N ALA A 46 4.42 12.61 11.43
CA ALA A 46 4.88 13.95 11.07
C ALA A 46 6.36 14.16 11.42
N PHE A 47 6.78 13.72 12.61
CA PHE A 47 8.18 13.77 13.02
C PHE A 47 9.09 12.93 12.11
N ILE A 48 8.66 11.72 11.73
CA ILE A 48 9.39 10.87 10.79
C ILE A 48 9.55 11.56 9.44
N LEU A 49 8.47 12.14 8.90
CA LEU A 49 8.50 12.85 7.62
C LEU A 49 9.44 14.06 7.68
N GLU A 50 9.42 14.83 8.77
CA GLU A 50 10.30 15.98 8.96
C GLU A 50 11.78 15.56 9.06
N ALA A 51 12.07 14.48 9.80
CA ALA A 51 13.44 14.05 10.08
C ALA A 51 14.07 13.18 8.96
N CYS A 52 13.25 12.54 8.12
CA CYS A 52 13.75 11.56 7.15
C CYS A 52 14.50 12.23 5.98
N THR A 53 15.61 11.60 5.59
CA THR A 53 16.40 11.97 4.42
C THR A 53 16.45 10.79 3.44
N SER A 54 17.02 11.01 2.25
CA SER A 54 17.25 9.94 1.27
C SER A 54 18.22 8.85 1.76
N LYS A 55 18.96 9.08 2.84
CA LYS A 55 19.85 8.10 3.47
C LYS A 55 19.19 7.37 4.65
N SER A 56 18.01 7.80 5.08
CA SER A 56 17.33 7.25 6.25
C SER A 56 16.68 5.91 5.94
N LEU A 57 16.63 5.05 6.97
CA LEU A 57 15.83 3.83 6.99
C LEU A 57 14.53 4.14 7.72
N VAL A 58 13.39 3.97 7.06
CA VAL A 58 12.05 4.20 7.62
C VAL A 58 11.32 2.87 7.72
N LEU A 59 10.82 2.52 8.90
CA LEU A 59 10.03 1.32 9.15
C LEU A 59 8.67 1.74 9.67
N ILE A 60 7.60 1.40 8.95
CA ILE A 60 6.22 1.73 9.31
C ILE A 60 5.44 0.44 9.37
N ASP A 61 4.70 0.25 10.46
CA ASP A 61 3.85 -0.90 10.69
C ASP A 61 2.41 -0.48 10.96
N GLU A 62 1.51 -0.89 10.07
CA GLU A 62 0.05 -0.77 10.18
C GLU A 62 -0.47 0.64 10.47
N LEU A 63 0.09 1.62 9.75
CA LEU A 63 -0.32 3.02 9.85
C LEU A 63 -1.79 3.20 9.44
N GLY A 64 -2.56 3.97 10.22
CA GLY A 64 -3.92 4.41 9.88
C GLY A 64 -5.04 3.56 10.47
N ARG A 65 -4.73 2.55 11.31
CA ARG A 65 -5.74 1.65 11.90
C ARG A 65 -6.71 2.32 12.88
N GLY A 66 -6.35 3.48 13.43
CA GLY A 66 -7.15 4.21 14.42
C GLY A 66 -8.30 5.06 13.88
N THR A 67 -8.56 5.06 12.56
CA THR A 67 -9.61 5.86 11.92
C THR A 67 -10.47 5.03 10.94
N ALA A 68 -11.44 5.68 10.27
CA ALA A 68 -12.22 5.09 9.20
C ALA A 68 -11.31 4.47 8.13
N ASN A 69 -11.65 3.27 7.65
CA ASN A 69 -10.80 2.50 6.73
C ASN A 69 -10.39 3.31 5.49
N ASP A 70 -11.34 4.01 4.87
CA ASP A 70 -11.09 4.83 3.68
C ASP A 70 -10.16 6.02 3.97
N GLU A 71 -10.33 6.68 5.12
CA GLU A 71 -9.46 7.78 5.54
C GLU A 71 -8.06 7.29 5.87
N GLY A 72 -7.94 6.19 6.61
CA GLY A 72 -6.68 5.57 6.98
C GLY A 72 -5.90 5.12 5.75
N ALA A 73 -6.57 4.50 4.78
CA ALA A 73 -5.98 4.11 3.50
C ALA A 73 -5.50 5.33 2.69
N ALA A 74 -6.28 6.42 2.65
CA ALA A 74 -5.91 7.64 1.93
C ALA A 74 -4.71 8.36 2.56
N ILE A 75 -4.65 8.40 3.90
CA ILE A 75 -3.53 8.97 4.65
C ILE A 75 -2.27 8.12 4.44
N ALA A 76 -2.39 6.79 4.61
CA ALA A 76 -1.27 5.87 4.42
C ALA A 76 -0.72 5.93 2.98
N TRP A 77 -1.60 6.05 1.99
CA TRP A 77 -1.23 6.26 0.59
C TRP A 77 -0.39 7.53 0.41
N SER A 78 -0.89 8.66 0.90
CA SER A 78 -0.25 9.97 0.74
C SER A 78 1.13 10.00 1.41
N ILE A 79 1.25 9.37 2.59
CA ILE A 79 2.52 9.24 3.32
C ILE A 79 3.49 8.32 2.56
N GLY A 80 2.98 7.23 1.98
CA GLY A 80 3.77 6.37 1.10
C GLY A 80 4.35 7.11 -0.10
N GLU A 81 3.55 7.96 -0.76
CA GLU A 81 4.02 8.80 -1.88
C GLU A 81 5.10 9.78 -1.43
N GLU A 82 4.90 10.50 -0.33
CA GLU A 82 5.88 11.45 0.23
C GLU A 82 7.22 10.78 0.55
N LEU A 83 7.20 9.58 1.16
CA LEU A 83 8.42 8.82 1.47
C LEU A 83 9.16 8.35 0.22
N ILE A 84 8.41 7.99 -0.83
CA ILE A 84 8.97 7.65 -2.15
C ILE A 84 9.61 8.89 -2.79
N GLU A 85 8.96 10.05 -2.75
CA GLU A 85 9.49 11.30 -3.30
C GLU A 85 10.79 11.70 -2.63
N ARG A 86 10.85 11.65 -1.30
CA ARG A 86 12.06 11.89 -0.49
C ARG A 86 13.20 10.89 -0.78
N GLY A 87 12.88 9.74 -1.36
CA GLY A 87 13.86 8.71 -1.70
C GLY A 87 14.45 8.00 -0.48
N SER A 88 13.72 8.02 0.64
CA SER A 88 14.11 7.29 1.85
C SER A 88 13.98 5.78 1.63
N TYR A 89 14.81 4.98 2.31
CA TYR A 89 14.66 3.52 2.24
C TYR A 89 13.57 3.09 3.20
N THR A 90 12.38 2.79 2.67
CA THR A 90 11.18 2.56 3.47
C THR A 90 10.71 1.10 3.39
N CYS A 91 10.41 0.51 4.54
CA CYS A 91 9.57 -0.68 4.64
C CYS A 91 8.24 -0.27 5.27
N PHE A 92 7.15 -0.45 4.52
CA PHE A 92 5.79 -0.10 4.94
C PHE A 92 4.95 -1.37 4.98
N ALA A 93 4.71 -1.89 6.19
CA ALA A 93 3.79 -2.99 6.42
C ALA A 93 2.36 -2.45 6.59
N THR A 94 1.40 -3.02 5.86
CA THR A 94 0.02 -2.54 5.84
C THR A 94 -0.96 -3.64 5.47
N HIS A 95 -2.15 -3.58 6.06
CA HIS A 95 -3.33 -4.33 5.64
C HIS A 95 -4.11 -3.68 4.48
N TYR A 96 -3.78 -2.45 4.08
CA TYR A 96 -4.47 -1.74 3.00
C TYR A 96 -4.04 -2.25 1.63
N HIS A 97 -4.90 -3.05 1.00
CA HIS A 97 -4.65 -3.57 -0.34
C HIS A 97 -4.57 -2.48 -1.41
N GLN A 98 -5.19 -1.32 -1.18
CA GLN A 98 -5.15 -0.17 -2.07
C GLN A 98 -3.71 0.28 -2.32
N LEU A 99 -2.86 0.27 -1.28
CA LEU A 99 -1.45 0.69 -1.34
C LEU A 99 -0.60 -0.18 -2.28
N ASN A 100 -1.03 -1.41 -2.61
CA ASN A 100 -0.36 -2.24 -3.62
C ASN A 100 -0.26 -1.54 -4.98
N ARG A 101 -1.16 -0.60 -5.27
CA ARG A 101 -1.15 0.20 -6.50
C ARG A 101 0.05 1.15 -6.57
N LEU A 102 0.65 1.56 -5.44
CA LEU A 102 1.88 2.38 -5.43
C LEU A 102 3.01 1.72 -6.22
N ALA A 103 3.17 0.39 -6.10
CA ALA A 103 4.18 -0.36 -6.85
C ALA A 103 3.95 -0.37 -8.37
N GLN A 104 2.73 -0.08 -8.83
CA GLN A 104 2.42 0.06 -10.26
C GLN A 104 2.70 1.46 -10.78
N LEU A 105 2.66 2.46 -9.88
CA LEU A 105 2.81 3.88 -10.23
C LEU A 105 4.26 4.34 -10.12
N TYR A 106 4.99 3.84 -9.12
CA TYR A 106 6.34 4.28 -8.78
C TYR A 106 7.36 3.16 -9.04
N PRO A 107 8.28 3.32 -10.00
CA PRO A 107 9.31 2.31 -10.29
C PRO A 107 10.23 1.96 -9.12
N ARG A 108 10.35 2.88 -8.14
CA ARG A 108 11.15 2.70 -6.92
C ARG A 108 10.38 1.98 -5.80
N CYS A 109 9.08 1.74 -5.98
CA CYS A 109 8.25 1.01 -5.03
C CYS A 109 8.13 -0.45 -5.46
N ARG A 110 8.26 -1.37 -4.50
CA ARG A 110 8.03 -2.80 -4.71
C ARG A 110 7.05 -3.30 -3.66
N CYS A 111 6.13 -4.15 -4.10
CA CYS A 111 5.16 -4.78 -3.23
C CYS A 111 5.64 -6.20 -2.90
N TYR A 112 5.61 -6.56 -1.63
CA TYR A 112 5.92 -7.90 -1.17
C TYR A 112 4.83 -8.36 -0.22
N HIS A 113 4.66 -9.67 -0.08
CA HIS A 113 3.75 -10.28 0.89
C HIS A 113 4.40 -11.46 1.59
N MET A 114 3.89 -11.80 2.79
CA MET A 114 4.30 -13.00 3.50
C MET A 114 3.59 -14.22 2.90
N GLY A 115 4.38 -15.21 2.48
CA GLY A 115 3.89 -16.45 1.89
C GLY A 115 3.13 -17.29 2.90
N THR A 116 1.91 -17.65 2.54
CA THR A 116 1.07 -18.59 3.29
C THR A 116 0.77 -19.83 2.44
N GLU A 117 0.57 -20.96 3.11
CA GLU A 117 -0.08 -22.12 2.54
C GLU A 117 -1.39 -22.34 3.27
N SER A 118 -2.49 -22.44 2.52
CA SER A 118 -3.77 -22.80 3.09
C SER A 118 -4.13 -24.22 2.70
N ASN A 119 -4.34 -25.08 3.69
CA ASN A 119 -5.14 -26.30 3.53
C ASN A 119 -6.61 -25.99 3.82
N THR A 120 -7.50 -26.97 3.64
CA THR A 120 -8.95 -26.83 3.86
C THR A 120 -9.32 -26.29 5.24
N ASN A 121 -8.52 -26.55 6.28
CA ASN A 121 -8.84 -26.21 7.66
C ASN A 121 -7.70 -25.53 8.44
N SER A 122 -6.57 -25.21 7.81
CA SER A 122 -5.43 -24.60 8.50
C SER A 122 -4.66 -23.62 7.60
N VAL A 123 -4.06 -22.61 8.23
CA VAL A 123 -3.12 -21.71 7.59
C VAL A 123 -1.72 -21.96 8.16
N HIS A 124 -0.78 -22.24 7.27
CA HIS A 124 0.62 -22.39 7.61
C HIS A 124 1.41 -21.16 7.16
N PHE A 125 2.06 -20.50 8.12
CA PHE A 125 2.95 -19.37 7.90
C PHE A 125 4.32 -19.90 7.49
N ARG A 126 4.73 -19.66 6.24
CA ARG A 126 6.08 -20.03 5.81
C ARG A 126 7.16 -19.07 6.33
N TYR A 127 6.75 -17.87 6.76
CA TYR A 127 7.66 -16.75 7.08
C TYR A 127 8.62 -16.41 5.92
N VAL A 128 8.19 -16.66 4.68
CA VAL A 128 8.94 -16.36 3.47
C VAL A 128 8.32 -15.17 2.78
N LEU A 129 9.12 -14.14 2.51
CA LEU A 129 8.68 -12.98 1.73
C LEU A 129 8.61 -13.35 0.23
N LYS A 130 7.50 -13.02 -0.43
CA LYS A 130 7.27 -13.24 -1.87
C LYS A 130 7.03 -11.90 -2.56
N ASP A 131 7.46 -11.81 -3.82
CA ASP A 131 7.24 -10.63 -4.66
C ASP A 131 5.76 -10.54 -5.12
N GLY A 132 5.29 -9.31 -5.28
CA GLY A 132 3.93 -8.97 -5.70
C GLY A 132 2.92 -8.88 -4.55
N PRO A 133 1.70 -8.41 -4.86
CA PRO A 133 0.61 -8.32 -3.90
C PRO A 133 0.12 -9.71 -3.48
N PHE A 134 -0.44 -9.79 -2.28
CA PHE A 134 -1.09 -11.01 -1.81
C PHE A 134 -2.31 -11.35 -2.70
N PRO A 135 -2.51 -12.61 -3.12
CA PRO A 135 -3.67 -13.00 -3.91
C PRO A 135 -4.97 -12.79 -3.10
N SER A 136 -5.88 -11.96 -3.61
CA SER A 136 -7.15 -11.57 -2.93
C SER A 136 -8.15 -12.72 -2.67
N SER A 137 -7.78 -13.97 -2.93
CA SER A 137 -8.68 -15.13 -2.92
C SER A 137 -8.70 -15.92 -1.60
N GLY A 138 -7.91 -15.51 -0.60
CA GLY A 138 -7.87 -16.19 0.69
C GLY A 138 -8.63 -15.42 1.77
N MET A 139 -9.74 -15.97 2.30
CA MET A 139 -10.38 -15.52 3.55
C MET A 139 -9.48 -15.81 4.76
N TYR A 140 -8.29 -15.23 4.76
CA TYR A 140 -7.20 -15.56 5.68
C TYR A 140 -7.56 -15.26 7.14
N GLY A 141 -8.22 -14.12 7.39
CA GLY A 141 -8.67 -13.76 8.74
C GLY A 141 -9.66 -14.77 9.33
N ILE A 142 -10.64 -15.20 8.54
CA ILE A 142 -11.65 -16.18 8.96
C ILE A 142 -11.01 -17.57 9.17
N LYS A 143 -10.10 -17.99 8.28
CA LYS A 143 -9.36 -19.26 8.46
C LYS A 143 -8.47 -19.24 9.70
N THR A 144 -7.81 -18.12 9.97
CA THR A 144 -7.00 -17.94 11.19
C THR A 144 -7.89 -18.01 12.43
N ALA A 145 -9.07 -17.39 12.39
CA ALA A 145 -10.05 -17.45 13.46
C ALA A 145 -10.49 -18.90 13.76
N ALA A 146 -10.74 -19.70 12.72
CA ALA A 146 -11.08 -21.12 12.88
C ALA A 146 -9.95 -21.91 13.56
N GLN A 147 -8.70 -21.65 13.18
CA GLN A 147 -7.52 -22.29 13.78
C GLN A 147 -7.29 -21.86 15.25
N SER A 148 -7.72 -20.65 15.62
CA SER A 148 -7.67 -20.15 17.00
C SER A 148 -8.73 -20.75 17.93
N GLY A 149 -9.58 -21.66 17.43
CA GLY A 149 -10.55 -22.40 18.25
C GLY A 149 -11.93 -21.74 18.36
N LEU A 150 -12.26 -20.77 17.48
CA LEU A 150 -13.60 -20.21 17.41
C LEU A 150 -14.61 -21.28 16.94
N PRO A 151 -15.87 -21.28 17.45
CA PRO A 151 -16.85 -22.30 17.13
C PRO A 151 -17.14 -22.41 15.62
N ALA A 152 -17.26 -23.63 15.09
CA ALA A 152 -17.46 -23.87 13.65
C ALA A 152 -18.77 -23.26 13.10
N GLU A 153 -19.81 -23.12 13.93
CA GLU A 153 -21.04 -22.41 13.55
C GLU A 153 -20.78 -20.90 13.35
N LEU A 154 -19.96 -20.29 14.23
CA LEU A 154 -19.60 -18.87 14.12
C LEU A 154 -18.72 -18.60 12.89
N ILE A 155 -17.79 -19.51 12.60
CA ILE A 155 -16.96 -19.43 11.38
C ILE A 155 -17.83 -19.48 10.13
N ARG A 156 -18.76 -20.43 10.03
CA ARG A 156 -19.70 -20.52 8.89
C ARG A 156 -20.54 -19.25 8.72
N GLU A 157 -20.97 -18.64 9.81
CA GLU A 157 -21.74 -17.40 9.74
C GLU A 157 -20.87 -16.19 9.34
N ALA A 158 -19.61 -16.15 9.79
CA ALA A 158 -18.64 -15.15 9.36
C ALA A 158 -18.34 -15.27 7.85
N GLU A 159 -18.18 -16.48 7.33
CA GLU A 159 -18.00 -16.73 5.88
C GLU A 159 -19.19 -16.22 5.07
N ARG A 160 -20.42 -16.56 5.47
CA ARG A 160 -21.64 -16.07 4.81
C ARG A 160 -21.76 -14.55 4.85
N THR A 161 -21.45 -13.94 5.99
CA THR A 161 -21.52 -12.48 6.15
C THR A 161 -20.49 -11.78 5.27
N TYR A 162 -19.27 -12.32 5.19
CA TYR A 162 -18.22 -11.81 4.32
C TYR A 162 -18.63 -11.86 2.84
N GLU A 163 -19.19 -12.98 2.38
CA GLU A 163 -19.68 -13.11 1.00
C GLU A 163 -20.78 -12.10 0.66
N LYS A 164 -21.73 -11.87 1.59
CA LYS A 164 -22.78 -10.86 1.42
C LYS A 164 -22.22 -9.45 1.29
N LEU A 165 -21.35 -9.04 2.22
CA LEU A 165 -20.75 -7.70 2.21
C LEU A 165 -19.91 -7.43 0.95
N ARG A 166 -19.21 -8.48 0.47
CA ARG A 166 -18.48 -8.41 -0.80
C ARG A 166 -19.41 -8.21 -1.99
N ASN A 167 -20.49 -8.99 -2.08
CA ASN A 167 -21.46 -8.88 -3.18
C ASN A 167 -22.18 -7.53 -3.18
N ASP A 168 -22.54 -7.01 -2.01
CA ASP A 168 -23.19 -5.69 -1.89
C ASP A 168 -22.26 -4.55 -2.31
N SER A 169 -20.96 -4.68 -2.03
CA SER A 169 -19.94 -3.72 -2.48
C SER A 169 -19.76 -3.77 -4.00
N GLU A 170 -19.70 -4.97 -4.59
CA GLU A 170 -19.63 -5.15 -6.05
C GLU A 170 -20.89 -4.65 -6.77
N ALA A 171 -22.07 -4.85 -6.18
CA ALA A 171 -23.35 -4.36 -6.73
C ALA A 171 -23.44 -2.83 -6.70
N THR A 172 -22.91 -2.19 -5.66
CA THR A 172 -22.83 -0.73 -5.52
C THR A 172 -21.85 -0.13 -6.52
N GLU A 173 -20.68 -0.75 -6.72
CA GLU A 173 -19.73 -0.34 -7.77
C GLU A 173 -20.34 -0.50 -9.18
N ASN A 174 -21.08 -1.58 -9.43
CA ASN A 174 -21.70 -1.83 -10.74
C ASN A 174 -22.89 -0.91 -11.04
N SER A 175 -23.64 -0.47 -10.03
CA SER A 175 -24.74 0.49 -10.21
C SER A 175 -24.25 1.95 -10.38
N ALA A 176 -23.07 2.31 -9.85
CA ALA A 176 -22.39 3.56 -10.18
C ALA A 176 -21.77 3.57 -11.61
N ASN A 177 -21.73 2.42 -12.29
CA ASN A 177 -21.12 2.23 -13.62
C ASN A 177 -22.10 2.28 -14.81
N LEU A 178 -23.31 2.80 -14.63
CA LEU A 178 -24.37 2.76 -15.66
C LEU A 178 -24.15 3.68 -16.90
N ASP A 179 -23.16 4.58 -16.90
CA ASP A 179 -22.76 5.38 -18.08
C ASP A 179 -21.34 5.02 -18.58
N PRO A 180 -21.20 4.01 -19.45
CA PRO A 180 -19.88 3.53 -19.91
C PRO A 180 -19.07 4.57 -20.71
N ALA A 181 -19.73 5.49 -21.42
CA ALA A 181 -19.06 6.53 -22.21
C ALA A 181 -18.49 7.67 -21.34
N ALA A 182 -19.25 8.13 -20.34
CA ALA A 182 -18.81 9.17 -19.40
C ALA A 182 -17.68 8.66 -18.49
N ASN A 183 -17.73 7.37 -18.12
CA ASN A 183 -16.75 6.79 -17.20
C ASN A 183 -15.43 6.43 -17.89
N SER A 184 -15.46 6.04 -19.17
CA SER A 184 -14.23 5.89 -19.96
C SER A 184 -13.50 7.23 -20.09
N ALA A 185 -14.22 8.31 -20.40
CA ALA A 185 -13.67 9.67 -20.44
C ALA A 185 -13.11 10.12 -19.08
N ASN A 186 -13.83 9.86 -17.96
CA ASN A 186 -13.35 10.20 -16.62
C ASN A 186 -12.12 9.39 -16.19
N ARG A 187 -12.05 8.09 -16.51
CA ARG A 187 -10.86 7.27 -16.24
C ARG A 187 -9.66 7.73 -17.05
N ILE A 188 -9.87 8.06 -18.32
CA ILE A 188 -8.84 8.62 -19.21
C ILE A 188 -8.35 9.96 -18.66
N ASN A 189 -9.26 10.84 -18.26
CA ASN A 189 -8.93 12.15 -17.68
C ASN A 189 -8.18 12.05 -16.34
N ARG A 190 -8.57 11.12 -15.45
CA ARG A 190 -7.88 10.91 -14.18
C ARG A 190 -6.47 10.35 -14.37
N ASN A 191 -6.31 9.41 -15.31
CA ASN A 191 -4.99 8.85 -15.64
C ASN A 191 -4.09 9.90 -16.31
N LEU A 192 -4.65 10.76 -17.16
CA LEU A 192 -3.93 11.87 -17.78
C LEU A 192 -3.50 12.90 -16.73
N LEU A 193 -4.42 13.33 -15.86
CA LEU A 193 -4.12 14.25 -14.75
C LEU A 193 -3.02 13.70 -13.84
N HIS A 194 -3.10 12.42 -13.49
CA HIS A 194 -2.08 11.74 -12.68
C HIS A 194 -0.71 11.76 -13.38
N HIS A 195 -0.63 11.40 -14.67
CA HIS A 195 0.63 11.45 -15.41
C HIS A 195 1.19 12.86 -15.58
N LEU A 196 0.33 13.86 -15.78
CA LEU A 196 0.75 15.26 -15.83
C LEU A 196 1.26 15.77 -14.47
N TYR A 197 0.65 15.31 -13.38
CA TYR A 197 1.11 15.61 -12.03
C TYR A 197 2.50 15.02 -11.80
N VAL A 198 2.70 13.73 -12.08
CA VAL A 198 4.02 13.08 -11.97
C VAL A 198 5.07 13.79 -12.82
N LEU A 199 4.74 14.25 -14.03
CA LEU A 199 5.69 14.99 -14.87
C LEU A 199 6.01 16.40 -14.37
N ARG A 200 5.09 17.06 -13.66
CA ARG A 200 5.32 18.38 -13.06
C ARG A 200 6.40 18.34 -11.98
N TYR A 201 6.46 17.23 -11.24
CA TYR A 201 7.41 17.05 -10.13
C TYR A 201 8.60 16.16 -10.50
N ALA A 202 8.63 15.61 -11.71
CA ALA A 202 9.79 14.91 -12.21
C ALA A 202 10.91 15.90 -12.56
N ASP A 203 12.10 15.69 -11.98
CA ASP A 203 13.30 16.50 -12.23
C ASP A 203 13.91 16.15 -13.61
N LEU A 204 13.15 16.48 -14.66
CA LEU A 204 13.48 16.21 -16.06
C LEU A 204 14.02 17.48 -16.73
N ASP A 205 15.00 17.29 -17.63
CA ASP A 205 15.44 18.36 -18.51
C ASP A 205 14.33 18.73 -19.53
N ASN A 206 14.43 19.93 -20.11
CA ASN A 206 13.43 20.42 -21.06
C ASN A 206 13.23 19.48 -22.27
N ALA A 207 14.28 18.73 -22.66
CA ALA A 207 14.19 17.75 -23.74
C ALA A 207 13.44 16.48 -23.31
N GLY A 208 13.69 15.98 -22.09
CA GLY A 208 13.00 14.84 -21.49
C GLY A 208 11.52 15.12 -21.21
N LEU A 209 11.22 16.29 -20.62
CA LEU A 209 9.84 16.72 -20.37
C LEU A 209 9.04 16.82 -21.68
N ARG A 210 9.64 17.40 -22.73
CA ARG A 210 9.01 17.51 -24.06
C ARG A 210 8.71 16.15 -24.67
N ARG A 211 9.62 15.18 -24.53
CA ARG A 211 9.42 13.81 -25.03
C ARG A 211 8.28 13.10 -24.29
N GLN A 212 8.19 13.26 -22.98
CA GLN A 212 7.12 12.66 -22.17
C GLN A 212 5.75 13.29 -22.43
N LEU A 213 5.68 14.61 -22.58
CA LEU A 213 4.45 15.29 -22.98
C LEU A 213 3.99 14.89 -24.38
N GLN A 214 4.92 14.69 -25.32
CA GLN A 214 4.60 14.15 -26.65
C GLN A 214 4.08 12.71 -26.57
N TYR A 215 4.67 11.87 -25.72
CA TYR A 215 4.20 10.51 -25.48
C TYR A 215 2.77 10.48 -24.90
N LEU A 216 2.49 11.31 -23.88
CA LEU A 216 1.14 11.43 -23.33
C LEU A 216 0.15 11.96 -24.36
N ARG A 217 0.53 12.96 -25.14
CA ARG A 217 -0.29 13.49 -26.24
C ARG A 217 -0.66 12.37 -27.22
N THR A 218 0.31 11.60 -27.70
CA THR A 218 0.05 10.51 -28.66
C THR A 218 -0.81 9.42 -28.05
N ARG A 219 -0.59 9.07 -26.78
CA ARG A 219 -1.34 8.00 -26.09
C ARG A 219 -2.79 8.38 -25.78
N PHE A 220 -3.06 9.65 -25.47
CA PHE A 220 -4.37 10.10 -25.00
C PHE A 220 -5.20 10.86 -26.08
N LEU A 221 -4.59 11.28 -27.19
CA LEU A 221 -5.27 11.94 -28.32
C LEU A 221 -5.24 11.13 -29.63
N ALA A 222 -4.68 9.92 -29.64
CA ALA A 222 -4.84 9.04 -30.80
C ALA A 222 -6.32 8.66 -30.95
N PRO A 223 -6.92 8.82 -32.15
CA PRO A 223 -8.28 8.41 -32.39
C PRO A 223 -8.38 6.89 -32.21
N THR A 224 -9.41 6.45 -31.49
CA THR A 224 -9.89 5.07 -31.49
C THR A 224 -10.28 4.66 -32.91
N ALA A 225 -9.33 4.20 -33.70
CA ALA A 225 -9.53 3.18 -34.71
C ALA A 225 -9.16 1.85 -34.00
N GLU A 226 -9.98 0.81 -33.88
CA GLU A 226 -11.05 0.31 -34.72
C GLU A 226 -12.17 -0.26 -33.82
N ASN A 227 -13.42 0.10 -34.13
CA ASN A 227 -14.57 -0.78 -33.92
C ASN A 227 -14.80 -1.47 -35.27
N GLU A 228 -14.43 -2.75 -35.39
CA GLU A 228 -15.11 -3.76 -36.20
C GLU A 228 -15.05 -5.10 -35.47
#